data_AF-A0A3D3LPF6-F1
#
_entry.id   AF-A0A3D3LPF6-F1
#
_cell.length_a   1.000
_cell.length_b   1.000
_cell.length_c   1.000
_cell.angle_alpha   90.00
_cell.angle_beta   90.00
_cell.angle_gamma   90.00
#
_symmetry.space_group_name_H-M   'P 1'
#
loop_
_entity.id
_entity.type
_entity.pdbx_description
1 polymer ?
#
loop_
_entity_poly.entity_id
_entity_poly.type
_entity_poly.pdbx_seq_one_letter_code
_entity_poly.pdbx_strand_id
1 'polypeptide(L)'
;MKVLLLFIFLCTEIAFSQIDTNRIVEPNPSITDTIEYLVKIAWDNNPMPQLYRSKKIQAEEELHQSKWSWLDALNFTYTFDPSGSNTNSSVQSTDKLQRFGVGISVNIGSLFRVPSVIRQSEEEVLVANANLLNHRLYIRTQVIQRYALYKQNIAMLRIRSEAVNDAQSTLMLVRYRYENGETTLETYNNALRVYTDNQERQAVSIGDLAFTKASLEEILGMRWEDIFK
;
A
#
# COMPACT_ATOMS: atom_id res chain seq x y z
N MET A 1 19.06 -65.43 25.56
CA MET A 1 19.60 -65.03 24.23
C MET A 1 18.42 -64.67 23.35
N LYS A 2 18.42 -63.44 22.82
CA LYS A 2 17.53 -62.91 21.77
C LYS A 2 16.05 -62.78 22.14
N VAL A 3 15.60 -61.53 22.34
CA VAL A 3 14.26 -60.96 22.02
C VAL A 3 14.07 -59.59 22.71
N LEU A 4 14.97 -59.18 23.62
CA LEU A 4 14.91 -57.88 24.29
C LEU A 4 16.02 -56.92 23.83
N LEU A 5 16.10 -56.58 22.54
CA LEU A 5 17.05 -55.55 22.06
C LEU A 5 16.78 -54.99 20.64
N LEU A 6 15.52 -54.86 20.23
CA LEU A 6 15.20 -54.29 18.91
C LEU A 6 13.91 -53.47 18.93
N PHE A 7 13.87 -52.46 19.81
CA PHE A 7 12.80 -51.45 19.84
C PHE A 7 13.29 -50.07 20.32
N ILE A 8 14.56 -49.73 20.03
CA ILE A 8 15.17 -48.42 20.39
C ILE A 8 15.80 -47.77 19.16
N PHE A 9 15.17 -47.86 17.98
CA PHE A 9 15.75 -47.22 16.78
C PHE A 9 14.77 -46.63 15.77
N LEU A 10 13.58 -46.16 16.19
CA LEU A 10 12.70 -45.40 15.30
C LEU A 10 11.85 -44.40 16.08
N CYS A 11 12.40 -43.20 16.28
CA CYS A 11 11.69 -41.90 16.35
C CYS A 11 12.60 -40.87 17.03
N THR A 12 13.65 -40.45 16.33
CA THR A 12 14.15 -39.09 16.52
C THR A 12 13.32 -38.20 15.62
N GLU A 13 12.15 -37.79 16.10
CA GLU A 13 11.50 -36.62 15.55
C GLU A 13 12.32 -35.41 15.98
N ILE A 14 12.98 -34.79 15.01
CA ILE A 14 13.41 -33.40 15.13
C ILE A 14 12.12 -32.60 15.17
N ALA A 15 11.65 -32.28 16.37
CA ALA A 15 10.61 -31.29 16.56
C ALA A 15 11.16 -29.95 16.06
N PHE A 16 10.80 -29.64 14.82
CA PHE A 16 10.96 -28.33 14.21
C PHE A 16 10.28 -27.33 15.15
N SER A 17 11.04 -26.42 15.76
CA SER A 17 10.42 -25.33 16.51
C SER A 17 9.59 -24.53 15.51
N GLN A 18 8.27 -24.58 15.64
CA GLN A 18 7.43 -23.53 15.10
C GLN A 18 7.87 -22.26 15.82
N ILE A 19 8.56 -21.38 15.10
CA ILE A 19 8.74 -20.00 15.54
C ILE A 19 7.32 -19.43 15.55
N ASP A 20 6.69 -19.47 16.72
CA ASP A 20 5.49 -18.71 16.98
C ASP A 20 5.91 -17.23 16.96
N THR A 21 5.75 -16.60 15.80
CA THR A 21 6.07 -15.19 15.59
C THR A 21 5.21 -14.23 16.43
N ASN A 22 4.32 -14.75 17.28
CA ASN A 22 3.40 -13.93 18.07
C ASN A 22 3.78 -13.69 19.54
N ARG A 23 4.86 -14.23 20.11
CA ARG A 23 5.18 -13.93 21.54
C ARG A 23 6.65 -13.93 21.91
N ILE A 24 7.37 -12.84 21.57
CA ILE A 24 8.41 -12.25 22.45
C ILE A 24 8.41 -10.72 22.26
N VAL A 25 7.36 -10.04 22.74
CA VAL A 25 7.43 -8.64 23.20
C VAL A 25 6.45 -8.55 24.38
N GLU A 26 6.97 -8.23 25.57
CA GLU A 26 6.13 -7.92 26.74
C GLU A 26 5.22 -6.73 26.41
N PRO A 27 3.94 -6.71 26.84
CA PRO A 27 3.05 -5.58 26.59
C PRO A 27 3.40 -4.42 27.52
N ASN A 28 4.44 -3.66 27.16
CA ASN A 28 4.34 -2.21 27.25
C ASN A 28 3.21 -1.82 26.27
N PRO A 29 2.24 -0.94 26.57
CA PRO A 29 1.37 -0.39 25.52
C PRO A 29 2.28 0.28 24.48
N SER A 30 2.63 -0.49 23.45
CA SER A 30 3.95 -0.44 22.84
C SER A 30 3.92 0.59 21.73
N ILE A 31 5.05 1.21 21.41
CA ILE A 31 5.21 2.06 20.23
C ILE A 31 4.62 1.37 18.97
N THR A 32 4.69 0.04 18.92
CA THR A 32 4.03 -0.81 17.93
C THR A 32 2.52 -0.57 17.86
N ASP A 33 1.81 -0.54 18.99
CA ASP A 33 0.35 -0.36 19.04
C ASP A 33 -0.06 1.02 18.51
N THR A 34 0.73 2.06 18.80
CA THR A 34 0.50 3.41 18.24
C THR A 34 0.72 3.42 16.74
N ILE A 35 1.78 2.78 16.24
CA ILE A 35 2.06 2.69 14.81
C ILE A 35 0.95 1.91 14.09
N GLU A 36 0.53 0.75 14.61
CA GLU A 36 -0.55 -0.04 14.00
C GLU A 36 -1.87 0.75 13.95
N TYR A 37 -2.16 1.52 15.00
CA TYR A 37 -3.32 2.42 15.02
C TYR A 37 -3.23 3.50 13.93
N LEU A 38 -2.07 4.16 13.79
CA LEU A 38 -1.84 5.14 12.71
C LEU A 38 -1.92 4.52 11.32
N VAL A 39 -1.43 3.28 11.14
CA VAL A 39 -1.54 2.55 9.88
C VAL A 39 -2.99 2.24 9.55
N LYS A 40 -3.80 1.88 10.55
CA LYS A 40 -5.24 1.66 10.38
C LYS A 40 -5.93 2.95 9.93
N ILE A 41 -5.67 4.07 10.60
CA ILE A 41 -6.23 5.38 10.21
C ILE A 41 -5.83 5.75 8.79
N ALA A 42 -4.54 5.62 8.45
CA ALA A 42 -4.05 5.90 7.10
C ALA A 42 -4.74 5.01 6.05
N TRP A 43 -4.99 3.74 6.37
CA TRP A 43 -5.68 2.82 5.47
C TRP A 43 -7.15 3.21 5.27
N ASP A 44 -7.84 3.62 6.33
CA ASP A 44 -9.27 3.93 6.30
C ASP A 44 -9.56 5.27 5.62
N ASN A 45 -8.68 6.27 5.78
CA ASN A 45 -8.84 7.61 5.22
C ASN A 45 -8.29 7.77 3.79
N ASN A 46 -7.46 6.84 3.31
CA ASN A 46 -6.84 6.94 1.99
C ASN A 46 -7.77 6.40 0.88
N PRO A 47 -7.94 7.09 -0.26
CA PRO A 47 -8.73 6.58 -1.39
C PRO A 47 -8.06 5.42 -2.15
N MET A 48 -6.73 5.29 -2.11
CA MET A 48 -5.99 4.28 -2.87
C MET A 48 -6.35 2.83 -2.49
N PRO A 49 -6.50 2.45 -1.20
CA PRO A 49 -7.05 1.16 -0.82
C PRO A 49 -8.35 0.77 -1.54
N GLN A 50 -9.26 1.73 -1.75
CA GLN A 50 -10.52 1.49 -2.45
C GLN A 50 -10.29 1.19 -3.95
N LEU A 51 -9.34 1.88 -4.58
CA LEU A 51 -8.92 1.60 -5.95
C LEU A 51 -8.38 0.16 -6.10
N TYR A 52 -7.49 -0.29 -5.21
CA TYR A 52 -6.95 -1.65 -5.28
C TYR A 52 -8.00 -2.72 -4.98
N ARG A 53 -8.95 -2.46 -4.06
CA ARG A 53 -10.10 -3.34 -3.86
C ARG A 53 -10.98 -3.43 -5.12
N SER A 54 -11.21 -2.31 -5.78
CA SER A 54 -11.99 -2.28 -7.03
C SER A 54 -11.30 -3.05 -8.16
N LYS A 55 -9.97 -2.93 -8.30
CA LYS A 55 -9.17 -3.73 -9.25
C LYS A 55 -9.23 -5.22 -8.97
N LYS A 56 -9.24 -5.61 -7.69
CA LYS A 56 -9.43 -7.00 -7.28
C LYS A 56 -10.81 -7.51 -7.71
N ILE A 57 -11.87 -6.75 -7.40
CA ILE A 57 -13.24 -7.11 -7.79
C ILE A 57 -13.35 -7.22 -9.31
N GLN A 58 -12.74 -6.28 -10.06
CA GLN A 58 -12.68 -6.34 -11.52
C GLN A 58 -12.06 -7.65 -12.01
N ALA A 59 -10.89 -8.04 -11.50
CA ALA A 59 -10.23 -9.27 -11.89
C ALA A 59 -11.06 -10.52 -11.52
N GLU A 60 -11.76 -10.50 -10.39
CA GLU A 60 -12.68 -11.59 -9.99
C GLU A 60 -13.88 -11.71 -10.94
N GLU A 61 -14.44 -10.58 -11.39
CA GLU A 61 -15.51 -10.56 -12.40
C GLU A 61 -15.01 -10.97 -13.79
N GLU A 62 -13.80 -10.59 -14.18
CA GLU A 62 -13.16 -11.04 -15.42
C GLU A 62 -12.94 -12.56 -15.40
N LEU A 63 -12.49 -13.13 -14.28
CA LEU A 63 -12.41 -14.58 -14.09
C LEU A 63 -13.79 -15.24 -14.20
N HIS A 64 -14.81 -14.63 -13.61
CA HIS A 64 -16.18 -15.13 -13.72
C HIS A 64 -16.65 -15.14 -15.19
N GLN A 65 -16.43 -14.05 -15.93
CA GLN A 65 -16.73 -13.98 -17.37
C GLN A 65 -15.95 -15.02 -18.18
N SER A 66 -14.65 -15.17 -17.92
CA SER A 66 -13.80 -16.19 -18.54
C SER A 66 -14.32 -17.61 -18.31
N LYS A 67 -14.89 -17.90 -17.13
CA LYS A 67 -15.54 -19.18 -16.85
C LYS A 67 -16.84 -19.39 -17.63
N TRP A 68 -17.52 -18.33 -18.06
CA TRP A 68 -18.71 -18.39 -18.92
C TRP A 68 -18.40 -18.31 -20.42
N SER A 69 -17.16 -17.99 -20.80
CA SER A 69 -16.73 -17.85 -22.21
C SER A 69 -16.91 -19.12 -23.07
N TRP A 70 -17.15 -20.29 -22.47
CA TRP A 70 -17.53 -21.49 -23.24
C TRP A 70 -18.87 -21.30 -23.97
N LEU A 71 -19.75 -20.42 -23.49
CA LEU A 71 -20.99 -20.05 -24.17
C LEU A 71 -20.75 -19.27 -25.46
N ASP A 72 -19.62 -18.57 -25.59
CA ASP A 72 -19.27 -17.81 -26.80
C ASP A 72 -19.04 -18.73 -28.02
N ALA A 73 -18.81 -20.03 -27.78
CA ALA A 73 -18.76 -21.02 -28.84
C ALA A 73 -20.13 -21.25 -29.49
N LEU A 74 -21.24 -20.95 -28.79
CA LEU A 74 -22.61 -21.19 -29.26
C LEU A 74 -23.15 -19.94 -29.95
N ASN A 75 -23.49 -20.08 -31.22
CA ASN A 75 -24.11 -19.02 -32.00
C ASN A 75 -25.52 -19.45 -32.42
N PHE A 76 -26.50 -18.63 -32.07
CA PHE A 76 -27.88 -18.79 -32.51
C PHE A 76 -28.17 -17.80 -33.64
N THR A 77 -28.60 -18.31 -34.79
CA THR A 77 -28.93 -17.51 -35.97
C THR A 77 -30.38 -17.75 -36.36
N TYR A 78 -31.07 -16.66 -36.62
CA TYR A 78 -32.45 -16.65 -37.08
C TYR A 78 -32.52 -15.87 -38.39
N THR A 79 -33.00 -16.50 -39.45
CA THR A 79 -33.16 -15.87 -40.76
C THR A 79 -34.63 -15.95 -41.20
N PHE A 80 -35.15 -14.80 -41.59
CA PHE A 80 -36.50 -14.64 -42.12
C PHE A 80 -36.41 -13.84 -43.43
N ASP A 81 -36.76 -14.47 -44.54
CA ASP A 81 -36.80 -13.81 -45.86
C ASP A 81 -38.23 -13.77 -46.39
N PRO A 82 -38.92 -12.62 -46.27
CA PRO A 82 -40.27 -12.43 -46.76
C PRO A 82 -40.33 -12.12 -48.27
N SER A 83 -39.20 -11.78 -48.91
CA SER A 83 -39.15 -11.40 -50.32
C SER A 83 -38.37 -12.45 -51.11
N GLY A 84 -39.06 -13.45 -51.66
CA GLY A 84 -38.47 -14.33 -52.67
C GLY A 84 -38.02 -13.50 -53.87
N SER A 85 -36.75 -13.07 -53.91
CA SER A 85 -36.24 -12.18 -54.94
C SER A 85 -36.13 -12.95 -56.25
N ASN A 86 -36.93 -12.53 -57.22
CA ASN A 86 -36.93 -13.08 -58.57
C ASN A 86 -36.01 -12.20 -59.42
N THR A 87 -34.72 -12.50 -59.44
CA THR A 87 -33.80 -11.92 -60.43
C THR A 87 -33.57 -12.94 -61.55
N ASN A 88 -34.50 -12.94 -62.51
CA ASN A 88 -34.40 -13.44 -63.88
C ASN A 88 -33.80 -14.85 -64.10
N SER A 89 -34.65 -15.88 -64.18
CA SER A 89 -34.39 -17.10 -64.97
C SER A 89 -35.70 -17.85 -65.29
N SER A 90 -36.32 -17.49 -66.42
CA SER A 90 -37.16 -18.24 -67.37
C SER A 90 -37.85 -19.59 -67.02
N VAL A 91 -38.29 -19.86 -65.79
CA VAL A 91 -39.17 -21.01 -65.49
C VAL A 91 -40.40 -20.53 -64.72
N GLN A 92 -41.58 -20.68 -65.33
CA GLN A 92 -42.87 -20.42 -64.72
C GLN A 92 -43.12 -21.42 -63.59
N SER A 93 -42.75 -21.05 -62.36
CA SER A 93 -43.09 -21.77 -61.13
C SER A 93 -43.62 -20.77 -60.11
N THR A 94 -44.92 -20.83 -59.84
CA THR A 94 -45.66 -19.94 -58.92
C THR A 94 -45.49 -20.33 -57.45
N ASP A 95 -44.26 -20.59 -57.00
CA ASP A 95 -44.00 -20.94 -55.60
C ASP A 95 -43.10 -19.89 -54.94
N LYS A 96 -43.74 -18.81 -54.47
CA LYS A 96 -43.14 -17.88 -53.50
C LYS A 96 -43.10 -18.57 -52.13
N LEU A 97 -42.12 -19.43 -51.91
CA LEU A 97 -41.88 -20.04 -50.61
C LEU A 97 -41.16 -19.02 -49.71
N GLN A 98 -41.86 -18.57 -48.66
CA GLN A 98 -41.25 -17.82 -47.56
C GLN A 98 -40.23 -18.72 -46.87
N ARG A 99 -38.98 -18.28 -46.76
CA ARG A 99 -37.91 -19.09 -46.16
C ARG A 99 -37.70 -18.64 -44.73
N PHE A 100 -37.92 -19.58 -43.82
CA PHE A 100 -37.62 -19.47 -42.40
C PHE A 100 -36.46 -20.42 -42.09
N GLY A 101 -35.40 -19.91 -41.47
CA GLY A 101 -34.24 -20.69 -41.08
C GLY A 101 -33.84 -20.41 -39.63
N VAL A 102 -33.64 -21.46 -38.85
CA VAL A 102 -32.99 -21.39 -37.54
C VAL A 102 -31.72 -22.21 -37.63
N GLY A 103 -30.59 -21.62 -37.27
CA GLY A 103 -29.28 -22.26 -37.28
C GLY A 103 -28.61 -22.14 -35.92
N ILE A 104 -28.13 -23.25 -35.38
CA ILE A 104 -27.20 -23.28 -34.26
C ILE A 104 -25.85 -23.68 -34.81
N SER A 105 -24.81 -22.86 -34.57
CA SER A 105 -23.44 -23.21 -34.92
C SER A 105 -22.55 -23.20 -33.68
N VAL A 106 -21.60 -24.14 -33.64
CA VAL A 106 -20.65 -24.27 -32.54
C VAL A 106 -19.24 -24.06 -33.07
N ASN A 107 -18.52 -23.09 -32.53
CA ASN A 107 -17.11 -22.88 -32.83
C ASN A 107 -16.24 -23.75 -31.92
N ILE A 108 -15.82 -24.91 -32.41
CA ILE A 108 -14.99 -25.85 -31.62
C ILE A 108 -13.59 -25.27 -31.37
N GLY A 109 -13.10 -24.39 -32.25
CA GLY A 109 -11.80 -23.73 -32.11
C GLY A 109 -11.71 -22.79 -30.90
N SER A 110 -12.82 -22.15 -30.51
CA SER A 110 -12.84 -21.30 -29.31
C SER A 110 -12.80 -22.13 -28.03
N LEU A 111 -13.43 -23.31 -28.00
CA LEU A 111 -13.45 -24.21 -26.84
C LEU A 111 -12.05 -24.67 -26.40
N PHE A 112 -11.13 -24.87 -27.35
CA PHE A 112 -9.73 -25.23 -27.02
C PHE A 112 -8.96 -24.09 -26.34
N ARG A 113 -9.40 -22.84 -26.49
CA ARG A 113 -8.74 -21.66 -25.88
C ARG A 113 -9.24 -21.38 -24.46
N VAL A 114 -10.47 -21.77 -24.14
CA VAL A 114 -11.13 -21.48 -22.85
C VAL A 114 -10.27 -21.83 -21.63
N PRO A 115 -9.65 -23.03 -21.51
CA PRO A 115 -8.84 -23.35 -20.34
C PRO A 115 -7.61 -22.45 -20.18
N SER A 116 -7.03 -21.97 -21.29
CA SER A 116 -5.90 -21.04 -21.25
C SER A 116 -6.33 -19.66 -20.77
N VAL A 117 -7.50 -19.19 -21.20
CA VAL A 117 -8.07 -17.90 -20.79
C VAL A 117 -8.45 -17.91 -19.32
N ILE A 118 -9.09 -18.99 -18.83
CA ILE A 118 -9.42 -19.15 -17.40
C ILE A 118 -8.16 -19.06 -16.54
N ARG A 119 -7.11 -19.81 -16.89
CA ARG A 119 -5.84 -19.79 -16.15
C ARG A 119 -5.18 -18.41 -16.19
N GLN A 120 -5.29 -17.69 -17.30
CA GLN A 120 -4.81 -16.30 -17.36
C GLN A 120 -5.57 -15.41 -16.36
N SER A 121 -6.90 -15.46 -16.36
CA SER A 121 -7.71 -14.66 -15.43
C SER A 121 -7.52 -15.05 -13.96
N GLU A 122 -7.19 -16.32 -13.66
CA GLU A 122 -6.80 -16.75 -12.31
C GLU A 122 -5.51 -16.07 -11.85
N GLU A 123 -4.50 -16.01 -12.72
CA GLU A 123 -3.26 -15.29 -12.43
C GLU A 123 -3.50 -13.78 -12.27
N GLU A 124 -4.41 -13.19 -13.05
CA GLU A 124 -4.79 -11.78 -12.93
C GLU A 124 -5.41 -11.48 -11.54
N VAL A 125 -6.25 -12.38 -11.01
CA VAL A 125 -6.78 -12.28 -9.63
C VAL A 125 -5.65 -12.38 -8.59
N LEU A 126 -4.69 -13.29 -8.78
CA LEU A 126 -3.54 -13.41 -7.89
C LEU A 126 -2.68 -12.13 -7.90
N VAL A 127 -2.43 -11.56 -9.07
CA VAL A 127 -1.72 -10.30 -9.25
C VAL A 127 -2.48 -9.16 -8.57
N ALA A 128 -3.80 -9.06 -8.72
CA ALA A 128 -4.61 -8.03 -8.08
C ALA A 128 -4.57 -8.14 -6.54
N ASN A 129 -4.62 -9.35 -5.98
CA ASN A 129 -4.45 -9.59 -4.54
C ASN A 129 -3.04 -9.20 -4.06
N ALA A 130 -2.00 -9.59 -4.79
CA ALA A 130 -0.62 -9.22 -4.48
C ALA A 130 -0.41 -7.70 -4.50
N ASN A 131 -1.01 -7.01 -5.46
CA ASN A 131 -0.98 -5.55 -5.55
C ASN A 131 -1.65 -4.88 -4.34
N LEU A 132 -2.81 -5.38 -3.90
CA LEU A 132 -3.50 -4.88 -2.70
C LEU A 132 -2.65 -5.07 -1.43
N LEU A 133 -2.02 -6.25 -1.28
CA LEU A 133 -1.13 -6.53 -0.16
C LEU A 133 0.12 -5.65 -0.19
N ASN A 134 0.75 -5.50 -1.36
CA ASN A 134 1.90 -4.63 -1.55
C ASN A 134 1.56 -3.20 -1.16
N HIS A 135 0.40 -2.69 -1.59
CA HIS A 135 -0.05 -1.35 -1.21
C HIS A 135 -0.26 -1.19 0.30
N ARG A 136 -0.77 -2.21 0.99
CA ARG A 136 -0.87 -2.22 2.46
C ARG A 136 0.51 -2.12 3.13
N LEU A 137 1.49 -2.88 2.64
CA LEU A 137 2.88 -2.81 3.13
C LEU A 137 3.51 -1.44 2.83
N TYR A 138 3.21 -0.85 1.68
CA TYR A 138 3.64 0.48 1.32
C TYR A 138 3.10 1.54 2.30
N ILE A 139 1.78 1.57 2.55
CA ILE A 139 1.18 2.50 3.53
C ILE A 139 1.83 2.32 4.90
N ARG A 140 1.98 1.07 5.36
CA ARG A 140 2.64 0.77 6.64
C ARG A 140 4.05 1.36 6.71
N THR A 141 4.85 1.15 5.66
CA THR A 141 6.22 1.65 5.58
C THR A 141 6.26 3.18 5.60
N GLN A 142 5.40 3.83 4.84
CA GLN A 142 5.34 5.28 4.77
C GLN A 142 4.92 5.91 6.11
N VAL A 143 3.94 5.33 6.81
CA VAL A 143 3.53 5.79 8.14
C VAL A 143 4.69 5.66 9.14
N ILE A 144 5.39 4.52 9.15
CA ILE A 144 6.55 4.30 10.03
C ILE A 144 7.64 5.33 9.77
N GLN A 145 8.00 5.54 8.49
CA GLN A 145 9.05 6.49 8.10
C GLN A 145 8.70 7.92 8.52
N ARG A 146 7.48 8.38 8.19
CA ARG A 146 7.03 9.74 8.50
C ARG A 146 6.88 9.96 10.01
N TYR A 147 6.38 8.97 10.74
CA TYR A 147 6.29 9.04 12.20
C TYR A 147 7.68 9.08 12.86
N ALA A 148 8.62 8.24 12.41
CA ALA A 148 9.98 8.25 12.91
C ALA A 148 10.67 9.61 12.67
N LEU A 149 10.52 10.17 11.47
CA LEU A 149 11.04 11.50 11.12
C LEU A 149 10.41 12.61 11.97
N TYR A 150 9.10 12.55 12.21
CA TYR A 150 8.42 13.49 13.11
C TYR A 150 8.99 13.42 14.53
N LYS A 151 9.12 12.21 15.10
CA LYS A 151 9.71 11.99 16.43
C LYS A 151 11.16 12.47 16.52
N GLN A 152 11.95 12.22 15.47
CA GLN A 152 13.32 12.71 15.37
C GLN A 152 13.38 14.24 15.39
N ASN A 153 12.51 14.92 14.64
CA ASN A 153 12.49 16.38 14.59
C ASN A 153 12.03 17.03 15.89
N ILE A 154 11.12 16.39 16.64
CA ILE A 154 10.79 16.81 18.01
C ILE A 154 12.06 16.78 18.89
N ALA A 155 12.81 15.69 18.84
CA ALA A 155 14.04 15.55 19.62
C ALA A 155 15.10 16.56 19.20
N MET A 156 15.26 16.78 17.89
CA MET A 156 16.19 17.79 17.34
C MET A 156 15.82 19.19 17.82
N LEU A 157 14.53 19.57 17.75
CA LEU A 157 14.08 20.88 18.21
C LEU A 157 14.37 21.08 19.70
N ARG A 158 14.19 20.04 20.52
CA ARG A 158 14.53 20.10 21.95
C ARG A 158 16.02 20.38 22.15
N ILE A 159 16.89 19.63 21.50
CA ILE A 159 18.35 19.79 21.57
C ILE A 159 18.76 21.19 21.10
N ARG A 160 18.20 21.68 19.99
CA ARG A 160 18.50 23.02 19.47
C ARG A 160 18.03 24.12 20.42
N SER A 161 16.89 23.93 21.07
CA SER A 161 16.36 24.89 22.05
C SER A 161 17.25 24.95 23.30
N GLU A 162 17.72 23.81 23.79
CA GLU A 162 18.71 23.76 24.88
C GLU A 162 20.01 24.48 24.48
N ALA A 163 20.53 24.22 23.27
CA ALA A 163 21.74 24.89 22.77
C ALA A 163 21.59 26.42 22.64
N VAL A 164 20.42 26.92 22.26
CA VAL A 164 20.13 28.37 22.25
C VAL A 164 20.17 28.96 23.65
N ASN A 165 19.56 28.28 24.63
CA ASN A 165 19.55 28.72 26.03
C ASN A 165 20.98 28.76 26.63
N ASP A 166 21.80 27.76 26.34
CA ASP A 166 23.19 27.69 26.78
C ASP A 166 24.04 28.79 26.13
N ALA A 167 23.88 29.00 24.82
CA ALA A 167 24.55 30.06 24.08
C ALA A 167 24.13 31.45 24.58
N GLN A 168 22.85 31.65 24.92
CA GLN A 168 22.34 32.88 25.50
C GLN A 168 22.95 33.16 26.86
N SER A 169 22.99 32.14 27.74
CA SER A 169 23.60 32.25 29.07
C SER A 169 25.09 32.60 28.97
N THR A 170 25.80 31.98 28.03
CA THR A 170 27.20 32.27 27.74
C THR A 170 27.40 33.69 27.23
N LEU A 171 26.57 34.14 26.28
CA LEU A 171 26.59 35.50 25.76
C LEU A 171 26.39 36.54 26.86
N MET A 172 25.43 36.31 27.77
CA MET A 172 25.18 37.20 28.91
C MET A 172 26.38 37.29 29.85
N LEU A 173 27.03 36.17 30.14
CA LEU A 173 28.25 36.15 30.98
C LEU A 173 29.41 36.87 30.31
N VAL A 174 29.66 36.60 29.03
CA VAL A 174 30.75 37.25 28.27
C VAL A 174 30.50 38.74 28.12
N ARG A 175 29.24 39.14 27.89
CA ARG A 175 28.83 40.54 27.85
C ARG A 175 29.14 41.25 29.16
N TYR A 176 28.74 40.67 30.30
CA TYR A 176 29.03 41.24 31.62
C TYR A 176 30.53 41.40 31.86
N ARG A 177 31.33 40.37 31.55
CA ARG A 177 32.80 40.44 31.65
C ARG A 177 33.41 41.50 30.73
N TYR A 178 32.86 41.66 29.52
CA TYR A 178 33.32 42.67 28.56
C TYR A 178 33.01 44.08 29.04
N GLU A 179 31.81 44.32 29.56
CA GLU A 179 31.39 45.60 30.15
C GLU A 179 32.28 45.99 31.36
N ASN A 180 32.80 45.00 32.10
CA ASN A 180 33.76 45.20 33.18
C ASN A 180 35.24 45.27 32.72
N GLY A 181 35.52 45.12 31.43
CA GLY A 181 36.89 45.13 30.88
C GLY A 181 37.70 43.84 31.15
N GLU A 182 37.06 42.75 31.59
CA GLU A 182 37.70 41.47 31.91
C GLU A 182 37.90 40.57 30.69
N THR A 183 37.36 40.92 29.52
CA THR A 183 37.51 40.16 28.27
C THR A 183 37.59 41.09 27.05
N THR A 184 37.89 40.54 25.87
CA THR A 184 38.10 41.32 24.65
C THR A 184 36.82 41.47 23.82
N LEU A 185 36.80 42.43 22.91
CA LEU A 185 35.69 42.58 21.95
C LEU A 185 35.57 41.34 21.04
N GLU A 186 36.69 40.68 20.74
CA GLU A 186 36.73 39.48 19.91
C GLU A 186 35.98 38.30 20.56
N THR A 187 36.19 38.06 21.86
CA THR A 187 35.48 36.99 22.58
C THR A 187 33.99 37.27 22.67
N TYR A 188 33.59 38.53 22.88
CA TYR A 188 32.19 38.95 22.81
C TYR A 188 31.57 38.70 21.43
N ASN A 189 32.21 39.15 20.36
CA ASN A 189 31.71 38.95 18.99
C ASN A 189 31.62 37.46 18.62
N ASN A 190 32.55 36.63 19.10
CA ASN A 190 32.48 35.19 18.90
C ASN A 190 31.30 34.56 19.66
N ALA A 191 31.06 34.95 20.91
CA ALA A 191 29.89 34.48 21.67
C ALA A 191 28.57 34.92 21.02
N LEU A 192 28.51 36.15 20.50
CA LEU A 192 27.35 36.67 19.77
C LEU A 192 27.09 35.85 18.50
N ARG A 193 28.13 35.55 17.71
CA ARG A 193 28.01 34.71 16.51
C ARG A 193 27.50 33.32 16.85
N VAL A 194 28.03 32.69 17.90
CA VAL A 194 27.56 31.36 18.35
C VAL A 194 26.09 31.40 18.75
N TYR A 195 25.64 32.46 19.43
CA TYR A 195 24.22 32.61 19.76
C TYR A 195 23.35 32.75 18.51
N THR A 196 23.71 33.62 17.57
CA THR A 196 22.94 33.83 16.33
C THR A 196 22.89 32.57 15.48
N ASP A 197 24.00 31.84 15.36
CA ASP A 197 24.06 30.57 14.60
C ASP A 197 23.15 29.50 15.22
N ASN A 198 23.09 29.42 16.56
CA ASN A 198 22.20 28.47 17.24
C ASN A 198 20.72 28.87 17.09
N GLN A 199 20.40 30.18 17.10
CA GLN A 199 19.05 30.66 16.83
C GLN A 199 18.60 30.33 15.41
N GLU A 200 19.45 30.53 14.41
CA GLU A 200 19.16 30.14 13.03
C GLU A 200 18.87 28.64 12.93
N ARG A 201 19.72 27.80 13.53
CA ARG A 201 19.52 26.34 13.55
C ARG A 201 18.24 25.93 14.27
N GLN A 202 17.84 26.63 15.33
CA GLN A 202 16.56 26.40 16.00
C GLN A 202 15.39 26.75 15.08
N ALA A 203 15.45 27.89 14.39
CA ALA A 203 14.41 28.30 13.45
C ALA A 203 14.22 27.29 12.31
N VAL A 204 15.31 26.77 11.75
CA VAL A 204 15.26 25.69 10.75
C VAL A 204 14.59 24.44 11.33
N SER A 205 14.97 24.02 12.54
CA SER A 205 14.37 22.84 13.18
C SER A 205 12.87 22.98 13.47
N ILE A 206 12.37 24.19 13.71
CA ILE A 206 10.93 24.47 13.83
C ILE A 206 10.23 24.23 12.49
N GLY A 207 10.84 24.72 11.40
CA GLY A 207 10.35 24.49 10.04
C GLY A 207 10.32 23.00 9.69
N ASP A 208 11.40 22.27 9.97
CA ASP A 208 11.49 20.83 9.73
C ASP A 208 10.45 20.03 10.52
N LEU A 209 10.20 20.42 11.78
CA LEU A 209 9.14 19.81 12.59
C LEU A 209 7.75 20.05 11.98
N ALA A 210 7.47 21.28 11.56
CA ALA A 210 6.20 21.62 10.93
C ALA A 210 6.01 20.84 9.61
N PHE A 211 7.05 20.74 8.79
CA PHE A 211 7.03 19.98 7.54
C PHE A 211 6.81 18.49 7.78
N THR A 212 7.55 17.88 8.72
CA THR A 212 7.39 16.45 9.02
C THR A 212 6.04 16.12 9.66
N LYS A 213 5.48 17.04 10.45
CA LYS A 213 4.11 16.93 10.94
C LYS A 213 3.10 16.95 9.80
N ALA A 214 3.16 17.95 8.92
CA ALA A 214 2.26 18.05 7.77
C ALA A 214 2.37 16.82 6.85
N SER A 215 3.59 16.32 6.65
CA SER A 215 3.86 15.09 5.91
C SER A 215 3.20 13.87 6.55
N LEU A 216 3.23 13.75 7.88
CA LEU A 216 2.54 12.66 8.59
C LEU A 216 1.02 12.80 8.48
N GLU A 217 0.48 14.01 8.60
CA GLU A 217 -0.96 14.29 8.45
C GLU A 217 -1.47 14.00 7.03
N GLU A 218 -0.66 14.27 6.01
CA GLU A 218 -0.97 13.98 4.61
C GLU A 218 -1.30 12.49 4.40
N ILE A 219 -0.46 11.58 4.93
CA ILE A 219 -0.70 10.15 4.77
C ILE A 219 -1.85 9.63 5.65
N LEU A 220 -2.09 10.26 6.79
CA LEU A 220 -3.19 9.92 7.69
C LEU A 220 -4.54 10.44 7.18
N GLY A 221 -4.52 11.42 6.27
CA GLY A 221 -5.72 12.07 5.75
C GLY A 221 -6.49 12.90 6.79
N MET A 222 -5.89 13.15 7.96
CA MET A 222 -6.49 13.92 9.05
C MET A 222 -5.41 14.60 9.89
N ARG A 223 -5.81 15.63 10.64
CA ARG A 223 -4.90 16.37 11.51
C ARG A 223 -4.52 15.54 12.73
N TRP A 224 -3.30 15.74 13.23
CA TRP A 224 -2.78 15.00 14.38
C TRP A 224 -3.63 15.22 15.64
N GLU A 225 -4.19 16.42 15.82
CA GLU A 225 -5.03 16.75 16.97
C GLU A 225 -6.37 16.02 16.99
N ASP A 226 -6.87 15.59 15.83
CA ASP A 226 -8.19 14.95 15.72
C ASP A 226 -8.11 13.42 15.95
N ILE A 227 -6.90 12.85 16.01
CA ILE A 227 -6.68 11.40 16.20
C ILE A 227 -6.96 10.94 17.64
N PHE A 228 -6.77 11.84 18.61
CA PHE A 228 -6.84 11.54 20.04
C PHE A 228 -7.99 12.25 20.77
N LYS A 229 -8.96 12.81 20.03
CA LYS A 229 -10.22 13.32 20.59
C LYS A 229 -11.24 12.20 20.71
#